data_AF-A0A3L7S205-F1
#
_entry.id   AF-A0A3L7S205-F1
#
_cell.length_a   1.000
_cell.length_b   1.000
_cell.length_c   1.000
_cell.angle_alpha   90.00
_cell.angle_beta   90.00
_cell.angle_gamma   90.00
#
_symmetry.space_group_name_H-M   'P 1'
#
loop_
_entity.id
_entity.type
_entity.pdbx_description
1 polymer ?
#
loop_
_entity_poly.entity_id
_entity_poly.type
_entity_poly.pdbx_seq_one_letter_code
_entity_poly.pdbx_strand_id
1 'polypeptide(L)'
;MTTDQAPRPGLPVAGFIAVELAYLAIAHIWGGPPWTVVGMLAFVAPLVTGLRRASLVLLVPSLAWLVLFRVTGNRELFFPFAMYVAAFLSVSLAARDARLGAAGGGFVVIVFLAIRVLQRATVPVLAVECVVAVAILAAVVAARATLRRQPASDAAIVAGASLAAYAGLAL
;
A
#
# COMPACT_ATOMS: atom_id res chain seq x y z
N MET A 1 -41.02 -1.04 -12.77
CA MET A 1 -40.35 -1.11 -11.47
C MET A 1 -38.92 -0.61 -11.63
N THR A 2 -38.73 0.70 -11.50
CA THR A 2 -37.42 1.37 -11.43
C THR A 2 -36.99 1.37 -9.97
N THR A 3 -36.06 0.50 -9.60
CA THR A 3 -35.42 0.56 -8.28
C THR A 3 -34.54 1.81 -8.24
N ASP A 4 -35.07 2.83 -7.58
CA ASP A 4 -34.37 4.02 -7.14
C ASP A 4 -33.22 3.59 -6.21
N GLN A 5 -32.01 3.46 -6.77
CA GLN A 5 -30.81 3.21 -5.98
C GLN A 5 -30.44 4.53 -5.29
N ALA A 6 -30.95 4.71 -4.08
CA ALA A 6 -30.51 5.77 -3.19
C ALA A 6 -28.96 5.80 -3.15
N PRO A 7 -28.31 6.95 -3.39
CA PRO A 7 -26.86 7.06 -3.33
C PRO A 7 -26.40 6.66 -1.93
N ARG A 8 -25.57 5.61 -1.84
CA ARG A 8 -24.96 5.19 -0.57
C ARG A 8 -24.30 6.41 0.06
N PRO A 9 -24.55 6.73 1.35
CA PRO A 9 -23.92 7.87 1.97
C PRO A 9 -22.40 7.69 1.93
N GLY A 10 -21.74 8.51 1.11
CA GLY A 10 -20.30 8.66 1.16
C GLY A 10 -19.90 9.09 2.56
N LEU A 11 -18.69 8.73 3.00
CA LEU A 11 -18.13 9.32 4.21
C LEU A 11 -18.13 10.85 4.02
N PRO A 12 -18.64 11.64 4.98
CA PRO A 12 -18.44 13.09 4.94
C PRO A 12 -16.94 13.37 4.80
N VAL A 13 -16.58 14.33 3.94
CA VAL A 13 -15.18 14.68 3.62
C VAL A 13 -14.33 14.85 4.88
N ALA A 14 -14.89 15.50 5.90
CA ALA A 14 -14.26 15.67 7.21
C ALA A 14 -13.90 14.34 7.90
N GLY A 15 -14.79 13.33 7.83
CA GLY A 15 -14.52 12.01 8.40
C GLY A 15 -13.44 11.24 7.64
N PHE A 16 -13.37 11.43 6.31
CA PHE A 16 -12.29 10.85 5.51
C PHE A 16 -10.94 11.44 5.92
N ILE A 17 -10.83 12.78 5.94
CA ILE A 17 -9.63 13.51 6.35
C ILE A 17 -9.20 13.10 7.78
N ALA A 18 -10.15 12.98 8.71
CA ALA A 18 -9.84 12.57 10.08
C ALA A 18 -9.19 11.18 10.13
N VAL A 19 -9.65 10.23 9.32
CA VAL A 19 -9.05 8.88 9.25
C VAL A 19 -7.67 8.91 8.59
N GLU A 20 -7.49 9.70 7.53
CA GLU A 20 -6.17 9.87 6.90
C GLU A 20 -5.14 10.44 7.89
N LEU A 21 -5.52 11.51 8.59
CA LEU A 21 -4.69 12.13 9.61
C LEU A 21 -4.39 11.17 10.76
N ALA A 22 -5.38 10.39 11.21
CA ALA A 22 -5.16 9.38 12.24
C ALA A 22 -4.18 8.29 11.76
N TYR A 23 -4.34 7.79 10.53
CA TYR A 23 -3.43 6.81 9.95
C TYR A 23 -1.99 7.36 9.86
N LEU A 24 -1.82 8.58 9.35
CA LEU A 24 -0.52 9.22 9.24
C LEU A 24 0.10 9.54 10.61
N ALA A 25 -0.71 9.96 11.58
CA ALA A 25 -0.24 10.20 12.95
C ALA A 25 0.24 8.90 13.60
N ILE A 26 -0.49 7.80 13.46
CA ILE A 26 -0.05 6.48 13.92
C ILE A 26 1.26 6.10 13.22
N ALA A 27 1.33 6.27 11.90
CA ALA A 27 2.54 5.97 11.13
C ALA A 27 3.75 6.77 11.61
N HIS A 28 3.55 8.04 11.93
CA HIS A 28 4.60 8.94 12.40
C HIS A 28 5.05 8.62 13.82
N ILE A 29 4.10 8.48 14.75
CA ILE A 29 4.42 8.26 16.17
C ILE A 29 5.10 6.89 16.37
N TRP A 30 4.69 5.87 15.60
CA TRP A 30 5.14 4.49 15.82
C TRP A 30 6.30 4.11 14.89
N GLY A 31 6.24 4.49 13.63
CA GLY A 31 7.27 4.14 12.62
C GLY A 31 8.28 5.25 12.34
N GLY A 32 7.88 6.51 12.54
CA GLY A 32 8.68 7.69 12.21
C GLY A 32 8.47 8.19 10.77
N PRO A 33 9.31 9.15 10.32
CA PRO A 33 9.16 9.80 9.02
C PRO A 33 9.12 8.83 7.81
N PRO A 34 9.96 7.79 7.73
CA PRO A 34 9.94 6.85 6.59
C PRO A 34 8.57 6.19 6.34
N TRP A 35 7.95 5.70 7.41
CA TRP A 35 6.64 5.04 7.39
C TRP A 35 5.52 6.02 7.04
N THR A 36 5.65 7.25 7.52
CA THR A 36 4.70 8.34 7.22
C THR A 36 4.73 8.69 5.75
N VAL A 37 5.93 8.88 5.17
CA VAL A 37 6.11 9.26 3.76
C VAL A 37 5.53 8.18 2.84
N VAL A 38 5.86 6.92 3.08
CA VAL A 38 5.30 5.81 2.28
C VAL A 38 3.79 5.69 2.49
N GLY A 39 3.32 5.78 3.74
CA GLY A 39 1.89 5.74 4.07
C GLY A 39 1.09 6.86 3.38
N MET A 40 1.68 8.06 3.23
CA MET A 40 1.07 9.19 2.53
C MET A 40 0.76 8.88 1.06
N LEU A 41 1.59 8.06 0.41
CA LEU A 41 1.39 7.71 -1.00
C LEU A 41 0.10 6.93 -1.25
N ALA A 42 -0.42 6.21 -0.25
CA ALA A 42 -1.69 5.53 -0.35
C ALA A 42 -2.85 6.51 -0.65
N PHE A 43 -2.77 7.74 -0.15
CA PHE A 43 -3.82 8.73 -0.31
C PHE A 43 -3.85 9.38 -1.70
N VAL A 44 -2.88 9.08 -2.57
CA VAL A 44 -2.93 9.44 -4.00
C VAL A 44 -4.10 8.73 -4.71
N ALA A 45 -4.41 7.48 -4.35
CA ALA A 45 -5.50 6.73 -4.98
C ALA A 45 -6.88 7.41 -4.79
N PRO A 46 -7.29 7.78 -3.57
CA PRO A 46 -8.52 8.55 -3.34
C PRO A 46 -8.61 9.87 -4.14
N LEU A 47 -7.50 10.58 -4.32
CA LEU A 47 -7.47 11.83 -5.11
C LEU A 47 -7.80 11.59 -6.60
N VAL A 48 -7.42 10.43 -7.15
CA VAL A 48 -7.65 10.08 -8.57
C VAL A 48 -8.97 9.32 -8.78
N THR A 49 -9.36 8.48 -7.81
CA THR A 49 -10.48 7.52 -7.95
C THR A 49 -11.74 7.89 -7.16
N GLY A 50 -11.66 8.95 -6.37
CA GLY A 50 -12.72 9.45 -5.48
C GLY A 50 -12.64 8.86 -4.07
N LEU A 51 -13.29 9.54 -3.12
CA LEU A 51 -13.30 9.16 -1.70
C LEU A 51 -14.17 7.91 -1.47
N ARG A 52 -13.53 6.78 -1.15
CA ARG A 52 -14.21 5.50 -0.93
C ARG A 52 -13.85 4.92 0.44
N ARG A 53 -14.87 4.63 1.26
CA ARG A 53 -14.70 3.98 2.57
C ARG A 53 -13.97 2.63 2.46
N ALA A 54 -14.24 1.87 1.40
CA ALA A 54 -13.56 0.61 1.11
C ALA A 54 -12.03 0.75 0.99
N SER A 55 -11.54 1.85 0.41
CA SER A 55 -10.10 2.10 0.27
C SER A 55 -9.42 2.32 1.61
N LEU A 56 -10.09 3.01 2.55
CA LEU A 56 -9.57 3.18 3.92
C LEU A 56 -9.55 1.86 4.69
N VAL A 57 -10.62 1.08 4.60
CA VAL A 57 -10.69 -0.24 5.25
C VAL A 57 -9.58 -1.16 4.74
N LEU A 58 -9.29 -1.10 3.44
CA LEU A 58 -8.21 -1.86 2.83
C LEU A 58 -6.82 -1.38 3.27
N LEU A 59 -6.65 -0.17 3.82
CA LEU A 59 -5.36 0.29 4.33
C LEU A 59 -5.10 -0.14 5.78
N VAL A 60 -6.14 -0.33 6.59
CA VAL A 60 -6.00 -0.66 8.03
C VAL A 60 -5.04 -1.84 8.29
N PRO A 61 -5.06 -2.95 7.53
CA PRO A 61 -4.16 -4.07 7.79
C PRO A 61 -2.68 -3.74 7.62
N SER A 62 -2.32 -2.70 6.87
CA SER A 62 -0.91 -2.27 6.76
C SER A 62 -0.33 -1.86 8.12
N LEU A 63 -1.17 -1.34 9.03
CA LEU A 63 -0.77 -0.93 10.37
C LEU A 63 -0.31 -2.11 11.23
N ALA A 64 -0.71 -3.34 10.90
CA ALA A 64 -0.22 -4.53 11.61
C ALA A 64 1.31 -4.63 11.55
N TRP A 65 1.94 -4.23 10.44
CA TRP A 65 3.40 -4.18 10.33
C TRP A 65 4.04 -3.17 11.25
N LEU A 66 3.37 -2.04 11.52
CA LEU A 66 3.86 -1.07 12.51
C LEU A 66 3.74 -1.62 13.93
N VAL A 67 2.64 -2.32 14.25
CA VAL A 67 2.49 -2.99 15.54
C VAL A 67 3.62 -4.00 15.72
N LEU A 68 3.87 -4.85 14.72
CA LEU A 68 4.96 -5.83 14.75
C LEU A 68 6.33 -5.16 14.85
N PHE A 69 6.58 -4.07 14.13
CA PHE A 69 7.80 -3.27 14.26
C PHE A 69 8.00 -2.74 15.67
N ARG A 70 6.95 -2.23 16.32
CA ARG A 70 7.03 -1.73 17.70
C ARG A 70 7.31 -2.83 18.71
N VAL A 71 6.74 -4.01 18.51
CA VAL A 71 6.93 -5.16 19.40
C VAL A 71 8.32 -5.80 19.23
N THR A 72 8.79 -5.94 17.98
CA THR A 72 10.03 -6.67 17.68
C THR A 72 11.26 -5.78 17.57
N GLY A 73 11.08 -4.47 17.31
CA GLY A 73 12.15 -3.57 16.92
C GLY A 73 12.73 -3.84 15.52
N ASN A 74 12.18 -4.80 14.76
CA ASN A 74 12.75 -5.19 13.47
C ASN A 74 12.43 -4.18 12.36
N ARG A 75 13.44 -3.41 11.95
CA ARG A 75 13.34 -2.39 10.91
C ARG A 75 13.04 -2.95 9.52
N GLU A 76 13.31 -4.23 9.28
CA GLU A 76 13.05 -4.89 7.99
C GLU A 76 11.56 -5.00 7.70
N LEU A 77 10.69 -4.93 8.72
CA LEU A 77 9.24 -4.89 8.58
C LEU A 77 8.73 -3.64 7.83
N PHE A 78 9.60 -2.66 7.59
CA PHE A 78 9.30 -1.56 6.69
C PHE A 78 9.10 -2.01 5.23
N PHE A 79 9.79 -3.06 4.79
CA PHE A 79 9.65 -3.59 3.43
C PHE A 79 8.26 -4.19 3.15
N PRO A 80 7.72 -5.13 3.95
CA PRO A 80 6.37 -5.66 3.73
C PRO A 80 5.28 -4.60 3.89
N PHE A 81 5.49 -3.58 4.74
CA PHE A 81 4.62 -2.40 4.80
C PHE A 81 4.64 -1.61 3.48
N ALA A 82 5.82 -1.32 2.94
CA ALA A 82 5.94 -0.59 1.68
C ALA A 82 5.34 -1.36 0.50
N MET A 83 5.52 -2.68 0.45
CA MET A 83 4.92 -3.52 -0.59
C MET A 83 3.40 -3.63 -0.45
N TYR A 84 2.86 -3.58 0.77
CA TYR A 84 1.42 -3.42 0.99
C TYR A 84 0.91 -2.13 0.33
N VAL A 85 1.56 -1.00 0.61
CA VAL A 85 1.14 0.31 0.06
C VAL A 85 1.32 0.35 -1.46
N ALA A 86 2.40 -0.23 -2.00
CA ALA A 86 2.63 -0.31 -3.44
C ALA A 86 1.53 -1.12 -4.14
N ALA A 87 1.19 -2.29 -3.59
CA ALA A 87 0.11 -3.11 -4.12
C ALA A 87 -1.24 -2.39 -4.00
N PHE A 88 -1.53 -1.78 -2.85
CA PHE A 88 -2.76 -1.02 -2.64
C PHE A 88 -2.94 0.08 -3.69
N LEU A 89 -1.89 0.89 -3.91
CA LEU A 89 -1.93 1.99 -4.87
C LEU A 89 -2.08 1.46 -6.30
N SER A 90 -1.38 0.37 -6.62
CA SER A 90 -1.45 -0.27 -7.93
C SER A 90 -2.85 -0.79 -8.24
N VAL A 91 -3.43 -1.56 -7.32
CA VAL A 91 -4.78 -2.13 -7.49
C VAL A 91 -5.85 -1.03 -7.56
N SER A 92 -5.72 0.01 -6.74
CA SER A 92 -6.67 1.13 -6.69
C SER A 92 -6.66 1.94 -7.99
N LEU A 93 -5.47 2.30 -8.50
CA LEU A 93 -5.34 3.10 -9.72
C LEU A 93 -5.62 2.28 -10.99
N ALA A 94 -5.34 0.98 -10.97
CA ALA A 94 -5.67 0.06 -12.07
C ALA A 94 -7.17 0.09 -12.42
N ALA A 95 -8.04 0.45 -11.48
CA ALA A 95 -9.48 0.61 -11.73
C ALA A 95 -9.78 1.67 -12.81
N ARG A 96 -8.94 2.72 -12.92
CA ARG A 96 -9.02 3.76 -13.95
C ARG A 96 -8.27 3.36 -15.21
N ASP A 97 -7.02 2.96 -15.05
CA ASP A 97 -6.14 2.61 -16.15
C ASP A 97 -5.02 1.68 -15.65
N ALA A 98 -4.72 0.62 -16.41
CA ALA A 98 -3.74 -0.37 -16.01
C ALA A 98 -2.32 0.21 -15.90
N ARG A 99 -1.96 1.17 -16.76
CA ARG A 99 -0.63 1.81 -16.73
C ARG A 99 -0.51 2.73 -15.52
N LEU A 100 -1.58 3.45 -15.16
CA LEU A 100 -1.63 4.21 -13.90
C LEU A 100 -1.48 3.29 -12.67
N GLY A 101 -2.07 2.10 -12.70
CA GLY A 101 -1.84 1.07 -11.67
C GLY A 101 -0.38 0.66 -11.55
N ALA A 102 0.26 0.32 -12.67
CA ALA A 102 1.68 -0.03 -12.67
C ALA A 102 2.57 1.13 -12.19
N ALA A 103 2.32 2.35 -12.70
CA ALA A 103 3.07 3.54 -12.34
C ALA A 103 2.93 3.91 -10.86
N GLY A 104 1.72 3.80 -10.28
CA GLY A 104 1.48 4.05 -8.87
C GLY A 104 2.25 3.09 -7.96
N GLY A 105 2.16 1.79 -8.22
CA GLY A 105 2.94 0.81 -7.46
C GLY A 105 4.45 1.02 -7.61
N GLY A 106 4.92 1.28 -8.84
CA GLY A 106 6.32 1.59 -9.12
C GLY A 106 6.81 2.85 -8.40
N PHE A 107 5.99 3.90 -8.30
CA PHE A 107 6.33 5.11 -7.57
C PHE A 107 6.58 4.83 -6.08
N VAL A 108 5.75 3.98 -5.46
CA VAL A 108 5.97 3.57 -4.06
C VAL A 108 7.27 2.80 -3.90
N VAL A 109 7.58 1.88 -4.82
CA VAL A 109 8.84 1.12 -4.82
C VAL A 109 10.06 2.06 -4.93
N ILE A 110 10.01 3.05 -5.82
CA ILE A 110 11.08 4.04 -5.99
C ILE A 110 11.29 4.84 -4.70
N VAL A 111 10.20 5.34 -4.09
CA VAL A 111 10.28 6.10 -2.83
C VAL A 111 10.82 5.23 -1.69
N PHE A 112 10.39 3.97 -1.61
CA PHE A 112 10.92 3.00 -0.64
C PHE A 112 12.44 2.82 -0.80
N LEU A 113 12.92 2.56 -2.03
CA LEU A 113 14.36 2.38 -2.28
C LEU A 113 15.16 3.64 -1.96
N ALA A 114 14.64 4.83 -2.31
CA ALA A 114 15.28 6.09 -1.96
C ALA A 114 15.40 6.28 -0.44
N ILE A 115 14.36 5.91 0.33
CA ILE A 115 14.40 5.91 1.79
C ILE A 115 15.45 4.92 2.31
N ARG A 116 15.54 3.72 1.74
CA ARG A 116 16.54 2.71 2.14
C ARG A 116 17.97 3.19 1.90
N VAL A 117 18.22 3.90 0.80
CA VAL A 117 19.51 4.57 0.54
C VAL A 117 19.80 5.61 1.62
N LEU A 118 18.84 6.47 1.98
CA LEU A 118 19.00 7.46 3.05
C LEU A 118 19.23 6.82 4.43
N GLN A 119 18.63 5.64 4.67
CA GLN A 119 18.85 4.83 5.86
C GLN A 119 20.20 4.08 5.85
N ARG A 120 21.02 4.26 4.82
CA ARG A 120 22.32 3.60 4.63
C ARG A 120 22.21 2.07 4.58
N ALA A 121 21.17 1.55 3.93
CA ALA A 121 21.10 0.12 3.61
C ALA A 121 22.34 -0.30 2.78
N THR A 122 22.84 -1.51 3.03
CA THR A 122 23.98 -2.03 2.28
C THR A 122 23.57 -2.35 0.84
N VAL A 123 24.52 -2.24 -0.10
CA VAL A 123 24.26 -2.50 -1.53
C VAL A 123 23.64 -3.89 -1.78
N PRO A 124 24.12 -4.98 -1.13
CA PRO A 124 23.52 -6.30 -1.32
C PRO A 124 22.06 -6.36 -0.87
N VAL A 125 21.73 -5.77 0.28
CA VAL A 125 20.35 -5.75 0.80
C VAL A 125 19.44 -4.95 -0.13
N LEU A 126 19.88 -3.78 -0.58
CA LEU A 126 19.11 -2.95 -1.49
C LEU A 126 18.86 -3.64 -2.84
N ALA A 127 19.84 -4.41 -3.34
CA ALA A 127 19.69 -5.19 -4.56
C ALA A 127 18.63 -6.29 -4.41
N VAL A 128 18.66 -7.05 -3.32
CA VAL A 128 17.65 -8.08 -3.02
C VAL A 128 16.27 -7.46 -2.89
N GLU A 129 16.13 -6.39 -2.10
CA GLU A 129 14.86 -5.68 -1.94
C GLU A 129 14.31 -5.14 -3.26
N CYS A 130 15.18 -4.61 -4.13
CA CYS A 130 14.80 -4.14 -5.45
C CYS A 130 14.27 -5.28 -6.33
N VAL A 131 14.99 -6.40 -6.41
CA VAL A 131 14.57 -7.56 -7.19
C VAL A 131 13.25 -8.13 -6.69
N VAL A 132 13.12 -8.30 -5.37
CA VAL A 132 11.89 -8.81 -4.74
C VAL A 132 10.73 -7.83 -4.95
N ALA A 133 10.95 -6.52 -4.79
CA ALA A 133 9.93 -5.50 -5.02
C ALA A 133 9.42 -5.49 -6.47
N VAL A 134 10.33 -5.58 -7.45
CA VAL A 134 9.98 -5.64 -8.88
C VAL A 134 9.20 -6.91 -9.18
N ALA A 135 9.63 -8.06 -8.65
CA ALA A 135 8.93 -9.32 -8.83
C ALA A 135 7.51 -9.28 -8.24
N ILE A 136 7.35 -8.74 -7.03
CA ILE A 136 6.05 -8.56 -6.37
C ILE A 136 5.17 -7.60 -7.18
N LEU A 137 5.70 -6.46 -7.63
CA LEU A 137 4.93 -5.50 -8.42
C LEU A 137 4.47 -6.10 -9.75
N ALA A 138 5.34 -6.84 -10.44
CA ALA A 138 4.97 -7.55 -11.66
C ALA A 138 3.86 -8.58 -11.40
N ALA A 139 3.96 -9.34 -10.30
CA ALA A 139 2.92 -10.29 -9.89
C ALA A 139 1.59 -9.59 -9.55
N VAL A 140 1.62 -8.44 -8.87
CA VAL A 140 0.43 -7.61 -8.59
C VAL A 140 -0.23 -7.15 -9.89
N VAL A 141 0.55 -6.60 -10.83
CA VAL A 141 0.05 -6.13 -12.13
C VAL A 141 -0.56 -7.29 -12.92
N ALA A 142 0.12 -8.44 -12.97
CA ALA A 142 -0.37 -9.64 -13.64
C ALA A 142 -1.66 -10.19 -12.99
N ALA A 143 -1.68 -10.29 -11.66
CA ALA A 143 -2.86 -10.73 -10.91
C ALA A 143 -4.05 -9.79 -11.14
N ARG A 144 -3.82 -8.49 -11.29
CA ARG A 144 -4.87 -7.53 -11.63
C ARG A 144 -5.35 -7.58 -13.07
N ALA A 145 -4.51 -8.03 -13.99
CA ALA A 145 -4.92 -8.27 -15.37
C ALA A 145 -5.77 -9.53 -15.52
N THR A 146 -5.55 -10.55 -14.67
CA THR A 146 -6.20 -11.87 -14.80
C THR A 146 -7.40 -12.05 -13.88
N LEU A 147 -7.38 -11.50 -12.67
CA LEU A 147 -8.45 -11.69 -11.69
C LEU A 147 -9.60 -10.70 -11.88
N ARG A 148 -10.82 -11.17 -11.58
CA ARG A 148 -12.00 -10.31 -11.55
C ARG A 148 -11.84 -9.20 -10.51
N ARG A 149 -12.25 -7.98 -10.89
CA ARG A 149 -12.20 -6.79 -10.03
C ARG A 149 -13.25 -6.89 -8.94
N GLN A 150 -12.85 -7.31 -7.75
CA GLN A 150 -13.70 -7.48 -6.59
C GLN A 150 -12.92 -7.08 -5.32
N PRO A 151 -13.57 -6.56 -4.28
CA PRO A 151 -12.88 -6.13 -3.06
C PRO A 151 -12.10 -7.26 -2.39
N ALA A 152 -12.58 -8.51 -2.50
CA ALA A 152 -11.88 -9.68 -1.97
C ALA A 152 -10.59 -10.00 -2.75
N SER A 153 -10.60 -9.89 -4.10
CA SER A 153 -9.40 -10.12 -4.90
C SER A 153 -8.37 -9.01 -4.67
N ASP A 154 -8.83 -7.77 -4.51
CA ASP A 154 -7.97 -6.63 -4.18
C ASP A 154 -7.30 -6.84 -2.81
N ALA A 155 -8.06 -7.25 -1.79
CA ALA A 155 -7.53 -7.58 -0.48
C ALA A 155 -6.51 -8.73 -0.53
N ALA A 156 -6.81 -9.80 -1.27
CA ALA A 156 -5.92 -10.94 -1.41
C ALA A 156 -4.59 -10.57 -2.10
N ILE A 157 -4.65 -9.72 -3.14
CA ILE A 157 -3.44 -9.27 -3.85
C ILE A 157 -2.57 -8.39 -2.95
N VAL A 158 -3.18 -7.44 -2.23
CA VAL A 158 -2.45 -6.52 -1.37
C VAL A 158 -1.83 -7.26 -0.17
N ALA A 159 -2.61 -8.13 0.48
CA ALA A 159 -2.10 -8.97 1.55
C ALA A 159 -1.02 -9.94 1.05
N GLY A 160 -1.24 -10.57 -0.10
CA GLY A 160 -0.29 -11.50 -0.73
C GLY A 160 1.03 -10.83 -1.07
N ALA A 161 1.02 -9.62 -1.65
CA ALA A 161 2.22 -8.85 -1.93
C ALA A 161 3.02 -8.54 -0.65
N SER A 162 2.33 -8.16 0.42
CA SER A 162 2.94 -7.85 1.70
C SER A 162 3.52 -9.08 2.41
N LEU A 163 2.82 -10.22 2.37
CA LEU A 163 3.32 -11.48 2.92
C LEU A 163 4.49 -12.04 2.10
N ALA A 164 4.44 -11.93 0.77
CA ALA A 164 5.55 -12.32 -0.11
C ALA A 164 6.80 -11.47 0.16
N ALA A 165 6.63 -10.18 0.43
CA ALA A 165 7.73 -9.30 0.83
C ALA A 165 8.35 -9.73 2.16
N TYR A 166 7.52 -10.08 3.15
CA TYR A 166 8.01 -10.61 4.43
C TYR A 166 8.77 -11.92 4.26
N ALA A 167 8.25 -12.86 3.46
CA ALA A 167 8.95 -14.10 3.14
C ALA A 167 10.26 -13.85 2.37
N GLY A 168 10.29 -12.84 1.50
CA GLY A 168 11.46 -12.44 0.73
C GLY A 168 12.60 -11.84 1.57
N LEU A 169 12.33 -11.41 2.81
CA LEU A 169 13.39 -10.99 3.75
C LEU A 169 14.21 -12.16 4.30
N ALA A 170 13.71 -13.39 4.16
CA ALA A 170 14.42 -14.60 4.60
C ALA A 170 15.40 -15.16 3.55
N LEU A 171 15.57 -14.47 2.41
CA LEU A 171 16.49 -14.80 1.32
C LEU A 171 17.81 -14.04 1.43
#